data_AF-A0A401L962-F1
#
_entry.id   AF-A0A401L962-F1
#
_cell.length_a   1.000
_cell.length_b   1.000
_cell.length_c   1.000
_cell.angle_alpha   90.00
_cell.angle_beta   90.00
_cell.angle_gamma   90.00
#
_symmetry.space_group_name_H-M   'P 1'
#
loop_
_entity.id
_entity.type
_entity.pdbx_description
1 polymer ?
#
loop_
_entity_poly.entity_id
_entity_poly.type
_entity_poly.pdbx_seq_one_letter_code
_entity_poly.pdbx_strand_id
1 'polypeptide(L)'
;MFGWCSTLGLPSVSSEPEKERRPPPAPTPLDFPVYQLPELSDKDPEATLSRLSEVLASIRRPQDINTQKFEALNLRLEENVSAADIVRPSGANTAPPLPWDNLSARSSPVDEDGCPILMDNGNSYPSRDRFEALQNELLLDNDDAFREVGRLPPRDGRPRVRVAQTRKFWTGLERMAQYWDTSLDEYYERPKSPPPPAEQEEGTDKMQTDGDAQPPAAEDNSETSMDVDPAPPAEAIKDGSQAQPDTKEEMVTMYKGRRLGAGHEMPEDVREETVRALAEMAAWPFGCQAAPPISPPRLAVKTLLFPVRHTFQAARSPKDRQLARSGIMEGPIFAAQCRPETSWRGPHDAPGSGMGEVCDLLREVGAMLLTAQERARQGEAEVRPGEGKWWTTVPRWGGAPNDSVSDNEKETHGEDKLPSESGYARKRSKYEHPFLASRRPSSARKMSNSDRWKIIQPGPGLWDKRMRYIQIGKPLDSAFDDIYLLSSINHHVSILHLRVHRRYLEVITNGSSNFPPVTDTPEQPWYVLQLRRTRWYDLLKGEDRVEALKGIWRIFHYLLRQQPETQFLN
;
A
#
# COMPACT_ATOMS: atom_id res chain seq x y z
N MET A 1 14.03 8.26 20.44
CA MET A 1 13.41 7.47 21.52
C MET A 1 12.27 6.68 20.90
N PHE A 2 12.09 5.45 21.35
CA PHE A 2 11.48 4.40 20.52
C PHE A 2 9.96 4.42 20.57
N GLY A 3 9.36 4.13 19.41
CA GLY A 3 7.94 3.86 19.22
C GLY A 3 7.77 2.61 18.36
N TRP A 4 8.34 1.48 18.81
CA TRP A 4 8.06 0.19 18.19
C TRP A 4 6.60 -0.19 18.49
N CYS A 5 5.72 0.04 17.51
CA CYS A 5 4.50 -0.76 17.43
C CYS A 5 4.91 -2.19 17.10
N SER A 6 5.05 -3.02 18.14
CA SER A 6 5.17 -4.46 17.99
C SER A 6 3.84 -5.00 17.46
N THR A 7 3.70 -5.07 16.13
CA THR A 7 2.79 -6.04 15.53
C THR A 7 3.17 -7.41 16.07
N LEU A 8 2.19 -8.13 16.62
CA LEU A 8 2.41 -9.48 17.13
C LEU A 8 2.94 -10.33 15.98
N GLY A 9 4.17 -10.82 16.14
CA GLY A 9 4.81 -11.65 15.14
C GLY A 9 4.09 -12.98 15.03
N LEU A 10 3.23 -13.12 14.02
CA LEU A 10 2.93 -14.42 13.46
C LEU A 10 4.29 -15.11 13.17
N PRO A 11 4.46 -16.39 13.51
CA PRO A 11 5.70 -17.09 13.20
C PRO A 11 5.94 -17.01 11.70
N SER A 12 7.19 -16.78 11.30
CA SER A 12 7.57 -16.84 9.89
C SER A 12 7.45 -18.29 9.42
N VAL A 13 6.28 -18.63 8.86
CA VAL A 13 6.03 -19.87 8.12
C VAL A 13 6.79 -19.76 6.80
N SER A 14 8.12 -19.82 6.89
CA SER A 14 8.98 -19.84 5.73
C SER A 14 8.89 -21.21 5.08
N SER A 15 8.58 -21.22 3.80
CA SER A 15 8.36 -22.46 3.06
C SER A 15 9.70 -23.12 2.76
N GLU A 16 10.15 -24.04 3.62
CA GLU A 16 11.25 -24.96 3.27
C GLU A 16 10.91 -25.65 1.94
N PRO A 17 11.70 -25.47 0.86
CA PRO A 17 11.34 -26.00 -0.45
C PRO A 17 11.53 -27.51 -0.54
N GLU A 18 12.43 -28.07 0.28
CA GLU A 18 12.79 -29.49 0.32
C GLU A 18 11.71 -30.37 0.99
N LYS A 19 10.79 -29.76 1.77
CA LYS A 19 9.76 -30.46 2.53
C LYS A 19 8.65 -30.99 1.63
N GLU A 20 8.42 -32.30 1.68
CA GLU A 20 7.41 -32.98 0.86
C GLU A 20 5.99 -32.53 1.25
N ARG A 21 5.18 -32.11 0.27
CA ARG A 21 3.79 -31.68 0.45
C ARG A 21 2.88 -32.29 -0.63
N ARG A 22 1.56 -32.10 -0.51
CA ARG A 22 0.66 -32.25 -1.66
C ARG A 22 0.88 -31.09 -2.63
N PRO A 23 0.67 -31.27 -3.95
CA PRO A 23 0.81 -30.18 -4.91
C PRO A 23 -0.16 -29.03 -4.61
N PRO A 24 0.31 -27.77 -4.64
CA PRO A 24 -0.57 -26.60 -4.67
C PRO A 24 -1.33 -26.54 -6.01
N PRO A 25 -2.34 -25.65 -6.16
CA PRO A 25 -3.00 -25.47 -7.44
C PRO A 25 -2.01 -25.04 -8.54
N ALA A 26 -2.43 -25.22 -9.80
CA ALA A 26 -1.60 -24.89 -10.96
C ALA A 26 -1.10 -23.43 -10.92
N PRO A 27 0.12 -23.14 -11.44
CA PRO A 27 0.63 -21.77 -11.51
C PRO A 27 -0.37 -20.84 -12.18
N THR A 28 -0.64 -19.68 -11.56
CA THR A 28 -1.51 -18.67 -12.16
C THR A 28 -0.78 -18.02 -13.34
N PRO A 29 -1.35 -18.02 -14.56
CA PRO A 29 -0.69 -17.42 -15.70
C PRO A 29 -0.52 -15.91 -15.48
N LEU A 30 0.60 -15.35 -15.94
CA LEU A 30 0.86 -13.91 -15.85
C LEU A 30 0.09 -13.16 -16.94
N ASP A 31 -0.94 -12.43 -16.52
CA ASP A 31 -1.72 -11.56 -17.39
C ASP A 31 -1.42 -10.07 -17.08
N PHE A 32 -1.20 -9.29 -18.13
CA PHE A 32 -0.91 -7.86 -18.07
C PHE A 32 -1.93 -7.06 -18.89
N PRO A 33 -2.41 -5.90 -18.39
CA PRO A 33 -3.33 -5.06 -19.13
C PRO A 33 -2.64 -4.43 -20.34
N VAL A 34 -3.34 -4.40 -21.48
CA VAL A 34 -2.98 -3.64 -22.67
C VAL A 34 -3.93 -2.45 -22.76
N TYR A 35 -3.44 -1.28 -23.14
CA TYR A 35 -4.25 -0.06 -23.14
C TYR A 35 -4.40 0.49 -24.56
N GLN A 36 -5.62 0.49 -25.07
CA GLN A 36 -5.95 1.18 -26.33
C GLN A 36 -6.79 2.41 -26.01
N LEU A 37 -6.28 3.58 -26.39
CA LEU A 37 -6.94 4.87 -26.25
C LEU A 37 -7.41 5.39 -27.61
N PRO A 38 -8.55 6.10 -27.68
CA PRO A 38 -8.96 6.79 -28.88
C PRO A 38 -7.97 7.91 -29.24
N GLU A 39 -7.87 8.25 -30.53
CA GLU A 39 -7.12 9.42 -30.98
C GLU A 39 -7.72 10.71 -30.41
N LEU A 40 -6.87 11.68 -30.06
CA LEU A 40 -7.31 12.95 -29.50
C LEU A 40 -8.00 13.81 -30.56
N SER A 41 -9.13 14.41 -30.18
CA SER A 41 -9.86 15.37 -31.00
C SER A 41 -9.65 16.80 -30.48
N ASP A 42 -8.90 17.61 -31.23
CA ASP A 42 -8.64 19.03 -30.90
C ASP A 42 -9.89 19.95 -30.93
N LYS A 43 -11.08 19.38 -31.19
CA LYS A 43 -12.35 20.11 -31.29
C LYS A 43 -12.95 20.36 -29.91
N ASP A 44 -12.78 21.59 -29.43
CA ASP A 44 -13.29 22.10 -28.15
C ASP A 44 -12.90 21.24 -26.91
N PRO A 45 -11.62 21.32 -26.51
CA PRO A 45 -11.13 20.57 -25.35
C PRO A 45 -11.72 21.07 -24.03
N GLU A 46 -12.18 22.32 -23.93
CA GLU A 46 -12.69 22.90 -22.68
C GLU A 46 -14.14 22.49 -22.42
N ALA A 47 -14.99 22.39 -23.46
CA ALA A 47 -16.29 21.71 -23.35
C ALA A 47 -16.13 20.20 -23.08
N THR A 48 -15.11 19.57 -23.66
CA THR A 48 -14.82 18.13 -23.47
C THR A 48 -14.44 17.83 -22.01
N LEU A 49 -13.49 18.58 -21.44
CA LEU A 49 -13.15 18.50 -20.01
C LEU A 49 -14.31 18.88 -19.10
N SER A 50 -15.12 19.87 -19.49
CA SER A 50 -16.32 20.26 -18.74
C SER A 50 -17.33 19.13 -18.57
N ARG A 51 -17.36 18.15 -19.48
CA ARG A 51 -18.27 16.98 -19.41
C ARG A 51 -17.73 15.84 -18.53
N LEU A 52 -16.48 15.88 -18.07
CA LEU A 52 -15.88 14.83 -17.23
C LEU A 52 -16.71 14.52 -15.97
N SER A 53 -17.30 15.55 -15.34
CA SER A 53 -18.19 15.36 -14.17
C SER A 53 -19.43 14.53 -14.49
N GLU A 54 -19.98 14.66 -15.70
CA GLU A 54 -21.15 13.91 -16.17
C GLU A 54 -20.76 12.48 -16.55
N VAL A 55 -19.61 12.34 -17.22
CA VAL A 55 -19.03 11.04 -17.60
C VAL A 55 -18.76 10.18 -16.37
N LEU A 56 -18.18 10.74 -15.31
CA LEU A 56 -17.96 10.04 -14.04
C LEU A 56 -19.28 9.77 -13.29
N ALA A 57 -20.21 10.73 -13.24
CA ALA A 57 -21.53 10.54 -12.63
C ALA A 57 -22.41 9.50 -13.34
N SER A 58 -22.13 9.20 -14.60
CA SER A 58 -22.81 8.14 -15.36
C SER A 58 -22.33 6.72 -15.01
N ILE A 59 -21.18 6.57 -14.33
CA ILE A 59 -20.67 5.26 -13.89
C ILE A 59 -21.45 4.83 -12.64
N ARG A 60 -22.32 3.82 -12.76
CA ARG A 60 -23.07 3.23 -11.63
C ARG A 60 -22.65 1.79 -11.33
N ARG A 61 -22.06 1.11 -12.31
CA ARG A 61 -21.54 -0.26 -12.28
C ARG A 61 -20.20 -0.30 -13.04
N PRO A 62 -19.32 -1.28 -12.80
CA PRO A 62 -18.09 -1.44 -13.58
C PRO A 62 -18.37 -1.53 -15.08
N GLN A 63 -19.43 -2.25 -15.49
CA GLN A 63 -19.90 -2.40 -16.87
C GLN A 63 -20.20 -1.08 -17.60
N ASP A 64 -20.38 0.04 -16.88
CA ASP A 64 -20.63 1.35 -17.48
C ASP A 64 -19.32 2.07 -17.87
N ILE A 65 -18.15 1.46 -17.64
CA ILE A 65 -16.82 1.99 -17.99
C ILE A 65 -16.43 1.49 -19.40
N ASN A 66 -15.99 2.38 -20.28
CA ASN A 66 -15.55 2.03 -21.63
C ASN A 66 -14.47 3.01 -22.13
N THR A 67 -13.81 2.70 -23.26
CA THR A 67 -12.70 3.50 -23.80
C THR A 67 -13.10 4.92 -24.20
N GLN A 68 -14.34 5.13 -24.66
CA GLN A 68 -14.89 6.47 -25.00
C GLN A 68 -14.90 7.41 -23.79
N LYS A 69 -14.97 6.89 -22.55
CA LYS A 69 -14.88 7.74 -21.34
C LYS A 69 -13.51 8.39 -21.14
N PHE A 70 -12.46 7.93 -21.81
CA PHE A 70 -11.15 8.61 -21.82
C PHE A 70 -11.07 9.81 -22.77
N GLU A 71 -12.01 9.96 -23.72
CA GLU A 71 -12.11 11.17 -24.55
C GLU A 71 -12.27 12.42 -23.68
N ALA A 72 -13.11 12.34 -22.64
CA ALA A 72 -13.34 13.41 -21.66
C ALA A 72 -12.14 13.72 -20.74
N LEU A 73 -11.04 12.96 -20.83
CA LEU A 73 -9.80 13.18 -20.09
C LEU A 73 -8.66 13.73 -20.97
N ASN A 74 -8.81 13.74 -22.31
CA ASN A 74 -7.76 14.04 -23.28
C ASN A 74 -6.45 13.28 -22.98
N LEU A 75 -6.57 11.98 -22.69
CA LEU A 75 -5.46 11.15 -22.23
C LEU A 75 -4.62 10.64 -23.41
N ARG A 76 -3.31 10.88 -23.36
CA ARG A 76 -2.31 10.29 -24.27
C ARG A 76 -1.39 9.38 -23.47
N LEU A 77 -1.23 8.14 -23.90
CA LEU A 77 -0.34 7.17 -23.27
C LEU A 77 0.97 6.99 -24.07
N GLU A 78 2.07 6.85 -23.35
CA GLU A 78 3.42 6.55 -23.83
C GLU A 78 3.95 5.36 -23.02
N GLU A 79 4.11 4.19 -23.64
CA GLU A 79 4.46 2.94 -22.95
C GLU A 79 5.93 2.55 -23.13
N ASN A 80 6.42 1.66 -22.24
CA ASN A 80 7.77 1.08 -22.29
C ASN A 80 8.91 2.11 -22.21
N VAL A 81 8.66 3.25 -21.53
CA VAL A 81 9.68 4.26 -21.22
C VAL A 81 10.74 3.65 -20.29
N SER A 82 12.02 4.04 -20.43
CA SER A 82 13.07 3.52 -19.54
C SER A 82 12.95 4.10 -18.12
N ALA A 83 13.50 3.42 -17.11
CA ALA A 83 13.61 3.97 -15.75
C ALA A 83 14.50 5.23 -15.66
N ALA A 84 15.32 5.51 -16.68
CA ALA A 84 16.08 6.76 -16.78
C ALA A 84 15.23 7.89 -17.37
N ASP A 85 14.40 7.60 -18.37
CA ASP A 85 13.67 8.62 -19.15
C ASP A 85 12.29 8.95 -18.57
N ILE A 86 11.78 8.15 -17.62
CA ILE A 86 10.48 8.38 -16.97
C ILE A 86 10.43 9.72 -16.21
N VAL A 87 11.55 10.14 -15.63
CA VAL A 87 11.75 11.47 -15.02
C VAL A 87 12.27 12.43 -16.08
N ARG A 88 11.48 13.44 -16.45
CA ARG A 88 11.86 14.43 -17.47
C ARG A 88 12.96 15.37 -16.94
N PRO A 89 14.05 15.61 -17.68
CA PRO A 89 15.03 16.64 -17.36
C PRO A 89 14.49 18.03 -17.70
N SER A 90 13.62 18.57 -16.83
CA SER A 90 13.00 19.89 -17.00
C SER A 90 13.64 20.96 -16.12
N GLY A 91 14.03 22.07 -16.75
CA GLY A 91 14.70 23.21 -16.11
C GLY A 91 16.21 23.02 -15.89
N ALA A 92 16.82 23.92 -15.13
CA ALA A 92 18.22 23.81 -14.75
C ALA A 92 18.44 22.56 -13.87
N ASN A 93 19.46 21.75 -14.19
CA ASN A 93 19.80 20.59 -13.39
C ASN A 93 20.62 21.00 -12.15
N THR A 94 19.91 21.42 -11.11
CA THR A 94 20.43 21.75 -9.77
C THR A 94 20.66 20.52 -8.88
N ALA A 95 20.42 19.31 -9.39
CA ALA A 95 20.70 18.07 -8.67
C ALA A 95 22.16 17.61 -8.92
N PRO A 96 22.83 16.99 -7.93
CA PRO A 96 24.15 16.42 -8.12
C PRO A 96 24.10 15.24 -9.11
N PRO A 97 25.24 14.71 -9.58
CA PRO A 97 25.25 13.46 -10.33
C PRO A 97 24.57 12.31 -9.56
N LEU A 98 23.79 11.48 -10.26
CA LEU A 98 23.16 10.29 -9.70
C LEU A 98 24.21 9.31 -9.16
N PRO A 99 23.89 8.46 -8.16
CA PRO A 99 24.90 7.61 -7.50
C PRO A 99 25.71 6.75 -8.47
N TRP A 100 25.06 6.14 -9.45
CA TRP A 100 25.69 5.25 -10.43
C TRP A 100 26.36 5.99 -11.60
N ASP A 101 26.11 7.28 -11.75
CA ASP A 101 26.75 8.17 -12.75
C ASP A 101 27.91 8.99 -12.11
N ASN A 102 28.05 8.95 -10.78
CA ASN A 102 29.03 9.72 -10.01
C ASN A 102 30.41 9.03 -9.95
N LEU A 103 31.29 9.44 -10.88
CA LEU A 103 32.68 9.00 -10.99
C LEU A 103 33.64 9.56 -9.92
N SER A 104 33.15 10.32 -8.92
CA SER A 104 34.00 10.90 -7.88
C SER A 104 34.58 9.85 -6.93
N ALA A 105 35.77 10.14 -6.39
CA ALA A 105 36.34 9.39 -5.27
C ALA A 105 35.62 9.64 -3.94
N ARG A 106 34.82 10.72 -3.83
CA ARG A 106 33.97 11.01 -2.66
C ARG A 106 32.60 10.37 -2.85
N SER A 107 32.11 9.63 -1.85
CA SER A 107 30.79 9.01 -1.90
C SER A 107 29.64 9.96 -1.57
N SER A 108 29.85 10.91 -0.65
CA SER A 108 28.91 12.01 -0.41
C SER A 108 29.04 13.06 -1.52
N PRO A 109 27.92 13.54 -2.11
CA PRO A 109 27.97 14.61 -3.11
C PRO A 109 28.40 15.93 -2.47
N VAL A 110 29.34 16.61 -3.14
CA VAL A 110 29.88 17.91 -2.73
C VAL A 110 29.95 18.85 -3.93
N ASP A 111 29.91 20.15 -3.66
CA ASP A 111 30.11 21.21 -4.64
C ASP A 111 31.61 21.43 -4.95
N GLU A 112 31.90 22.44 -5.79
CA GLU A 112 33.28 22.76 -6.24
C GLU A 112 34.17 23.24 -5.10
N ASP A 113 33.61 23.93 -4.09
CA ASP A 113 34.30 24.33 -2.86
C ASP A 113 34.49 23.15 -1.87
N GLY A 114 33.82 22.02 -2.13
CA GLY A 114 33.89 20.79 -1.35
C GLY A 114 32.90 20.73 -0.17
N CYS A 115 31.94 21.65 -0.10
CA CYS A 115 30.83 21.65 0.84
C CYS A 115 29.75 20.62 0.45
N PRO A 116 28.93 20.09 1.39
CA PRO A 116 27.94 19.05 1.08
C PRO A 116 26.75 19.61 0.29
N ILE A 117 26.43 19.01 -0.86
CA ILE A 117 25.25 19.41 -1.64
C ILE A 117 23.98 19.04 -0.85
N LEU A 118 23.06 20.00 -0.77
CA LEU A 118 21.82 19.90 0.02
C LEU A 118 20.59 19.72 -0.88
N MET A 119 19.57 19.07 -0.32
CA MET A 119 18.21 19.00 -0.86
C MET A 119 17.44 20.29 -0.59
N ASP A 120 16.23 20.42 -1.16
CA ASP A 120 15.37 21.60 -1.04
C ASP A 120 15.09 22.04 0.41
N ASN A 121 14.98 21.10 1.35
CA ASN A 121 14.82 21.38 2.77
C ASN A 121 16.14 21.71 3.51
N GLY A 122 17.28 21.76 2.82
CA GLY A 122 18.59 22.00 3.40
C GLY A 122 19.12 20.86 4.28
N ASN A 123 18.72 19.61 4.01
CA ASN A 123 19.42 18.41 4.50
C ASN A 123 20.37 17.91 3.40
N SER A 124 21.50 17.30 3.74
CA SER A 124 22.44 16.74 2.75
C SER A 124 21.83 15.58 1.96
N TYR A 125 22.15 15.50 0.66
CA TYR A 125 21.80 14.35 -0.18
C TYR A 125 22.40 13.03 0.35
N PRO A 126 21.78 11.87 0.07
CA PRO A 126 22.34 10.55 0.38
C PRO A 126 23.68 10.29 -0.35
N SER A 127 24.62 9.61 0.33
CA SER A 127 25.88 9.18 -0.27
C SER A 127 25.72 7.97 -1.20
N ARG A 128 26.65 7.81 -2.15
CA ARG A 128 26.72 6.70 -3.10
C ARG A 128 26.72 5.33 -2.41
N ASP A 129 27.44 5.20 -1.29
CA ASP A 129 27.52 3.96 -0.50
C ASP A 129 26.15 3.44 -0.05
N ARG A 130 25.18 4.34 0.20
CA ARG A 130 23.81 3.93 0.57
C ARG A 130 23.09 3.30 -0.62
N PHE A 131 23.26 3.85 -1.81
CA PHE A 131 22.70 3.26 -3.03
C PHE A 131 23.40 1.94 -3.39
N GLU A 132 24.73 1.90 -3.33
CA GLU A 132 25.51 0.68 -3.59
C GLU A 132 25.13 -0.45 -2.62
N ALA A 133 24.95 -0.16 -1.34
CA ALA A 133 24.52 -1.16 -0.36
C ALA A 133 23.14 -1.73 -0.69
N LEU A 134 22.16 -0.89 -1.08
CA LEU A 134 20.85 -1.33 -1.52
C LEU A 134 20.93 -2.13 -2.83
N GLN A 135 21.71 -1.68 -3.81
CA GLN A 135 21.92 -2.40 -5.07
C GLN A 135 22.50 -3.79 -4.83
N ASN A 136 23.55 -3.89 -4.01
CA ASN A 136 24.20 -5.16 -3.68
C ASN A 136 23.27 -6.11 -2.90
N GLU A 137 22.43 -5.59 -1.98
CA GLU A 137 21.40 -6.40 -1.31
C GLU A 137 20.23 -6.79 -2.23
N LEU A 138 19.93 -6.07 -3.32
CA LEU A 138 18.91 -6.46 -4.29
C LEU A 138 19.40 -7.48 -5.33
N LEU A 139 20.71 -7.55 -5.59
CA LEU A 139 21.33 -8.49 -6.53
C LEU A 139 21.60 -9.88 -5.93
N LEU A 140 21.23 -10.11 -4.67
CA LEU A 140 21.32 -11.42 -4.02
C LEU A 140 20.43 -12.46 -4.71
N ASP A 141 20.87 -13.73 -4.71
CA ASP A 141 20.05 -14.88 -5.13
C ASP A 141 18.82 -14.99 -4.21
N ASN A 142 17.67 -15.24 -4.81
CA ASN A 142 16.40 -15.35 -4.09
C ASN A 142 16.46 -16.43 -3.02
N ASP A 143 17.08 -17.59 -3.29
CA ASP A 143 17.12 -18.67 -2.30
C ASP A 143 17.97 -18.32 -1.06
N ASP A 144 19.15 -17.73 -1.27
CA ASP A 144 20.06 -17.37 -0.18
C ASP A 144 19.48 -16.22 0.67
N ALA A 145 18.79 -15.27 0.03
CA ALA A 145 18.12 -14.16 0.72
C ALA A 145 16.84 -14.61 1.45
N PHE A 146 16.02 -15.48 0.86
CA PHE A 146 14.85 -16.08 1.51
C PHE A 146 15.26 -16.92 2.73
N ARG A 147 16.35 -17.70 2.63
CA ARG A 147 16.92 -18.43 3.78
C ARG A 147 17.41 -17.48 4.89
N GLU A 148 18.05 -16.35 4.56
CA GLU A 148 18.45 -15.35 5.57
C GLU A 148 17.26 -14.82 6.34
N VAL A 149 16.22 -14.34 5.65
CA VAL A 149 15.08 -13.69 6.30
C VAL A 149 14.21 -14.68 7.07
N GLY A 150 14.01 -15.88 6.51
CA GLY A 150 13.33 -17.02 7.13
C GLY A 150 14.14 -17.72 8.23
N ARG A 151 15.42 -17.34 8.41
CA ARG A 151 16.38 -17.88 9.41
C ARG A 151 16.76 -19.36 9.20
N LEU A 152 16.57 -19.88 8.00
CA LEU A 152 16.97 -21.24 7.60
C LEU A 152 18.50 -21.35 7.45
N PRO A 153 19.08 -22.56 7.52
CA PRO A 153 20.48 -22.77 7.18
C PRO A 153 20.74 -22.44 5.70
N PRO A 154 21.93 -21.87 5.36
CA PRO A 154 22.33 -21.68 3.96
C PRO A 154 22.46 -23.02 3.23
N ARG A 155 22.40 -23.02 1.89
CA ARG A 155 22.68 -24.24 1.11
C ARG A 155 24.11 -24.72 1.30
N ASP A 156 24.32 -26.02 1.21
CA ASP A 156 25.65 -26.64 1.25
C ASP A 156 26.60 -25.99 0.24
N GLY A 157 27.80 -25.65 0.71
CA GLY A 157 28.83 -24.96 -0.08
C GLY A 157 28.62 -23.46 -0.33
N ARG A 158 27.47 -22.86 0.05
CA ARG A 158 27.24 -21.41 -0.08
C ARG A 158 27.53 -20.66 1.23
N PRO A 159 28.17 -19.47 1.18
CA PRO A 159 28.35 -18.64 2.37
C PRO A 159 27.01 -18.05 2.82
N ARG A 160 26.83 -17.84 4.15
CA ARG A 160 25.64 -17.14 4.66
C ARG A 160 25.65 -15.68 4.21
N VAL A 161 24.71 -15.36 3.33
CA VAL A 161 24.35 -13.99 2.92
C VAL A 161 23.79 -13.20 4.11
N ARG A 162 23.94 -11.86 4.08
CA ARG A 162 23.44 -10.94 5.11
C ARG A 162 22.61 -9.83 4.47
N VAL A 163 21.35 -9.74 4.90
CA VAL A 163 20.41 -8.67 4.51
C VAL A 163 20.26 -7.71 5.68
N ALA A 164 20.65 -6.43 5.51
CA ALA A 164 20.62 -5.43 6.58
C ALA A 164 19.59 -4.32 6.32
N GLN A 165 19.61 -3.69 5.15
CA GLN A 165 18.75 -2.54 4.83
C GLN A 165 17.43 -2.94 4.16
N THR A 166 17.49 -3.91 3.25
CA THR A 166 16.37 -4.37 2.42
C THR A 166 15.54 -5.49 3.08
N ARG A 167 15.78 -5.81 4.36
CA ARG A 167 15.17 -6.97 5.06
C ARG A 167 13.65 -7.00 4.97
N LYS A 168 12.97 -5.85 5.12
CA LYS A 168 11.51 -5.73 4.97
C LYS A 168 11.04 -6.19 3.58
N PHE A 169 11.74 -5.76 2.53
CA PHE A 169 11.43 -6.10 1.15
C PHE A 169 11.62 -7.60 0.91
N TRP A 170 12.74 -8.17 1.35
CA TRP A 170 13.00 -9.61 1.22
C TRP A 170 12.02 -10.49 2.00
N THR A 171 11.57 -10.08 3.19
CA THR A 171 10.49 -10.78 3.92
C THR A 171 9.13 -10.70 3.20
N GLY A 172 8.83 -9.58 2.53
CA GLY A 172 7.65 -9.50 1.66
C GLY A 172 7.77 -10.38 0.42
N LEU A 173 8.94 -10.34 -0.24
CA LEU A 173 9.21 -11.09 -1.46
C LEU A 173 9.23 -12.61 -1.23
N GLU A 174 9.69 -13.09 -0.07
CA GLU A 174 9.59 -14.51 0.31
C GLU A 174 8.13 -14.96 0.40
N ARG A 175 7.28 -14.19 1.09
CA ARG A 175 5.83 -14.44 1.18
C ARG A 175 5.13 -14.31 -0.19
N MET A 176 5.64 -13.48 -1.09
CA MET A 176 5.14 -13.36 -2.46
C MET A 176 5.56 -14.57 -3.33
N ALA A 177 6.78 -15.06 -3.16
CA ALA A 177 7.30 -16.24 -3.85
C ALA A 177 6.48 -17.51 -3.53
N GLN A 178 5.92 -17.62 -2.33
CA GLN A 178 5.01 -18.72 -1.91
C GLN A 178 3.73 -18.86 -2.78
N TYR A 179 3.44 -17.92 -3.68
CA TYR A 179 2.30 -17.99 -4.61
C TYR A 179 2.69 -17.91 -6.11
N TRP A 180 3.91 -17.44 -6.41
CA TRP A 180 4.34 -17.10 -7.77
C TRP A 180 5.66 -17.74 -8.24
N ASP A 181 6.57 -18.11 -7.33
CA ASP A 181 7.90 -18.62 -7.70
C ASP A 181 7.85 -20.11 -8.04
N THR A 182 7.89 -20.42 -9.34
CA THR A 182 7.93 -21.78 -9.89
C THR A 182 9.36 -22.31 -10.10
N SER A 183 10.40 -21.57 -9.72
CA SER A 183 11.81 -21.93 -10.03
C SER A 183 12.30 -23.22 -9.38
N LEU A 184 11.60 -23.71 -8.35
CA LEU A 184 11.89 -24.94 -7.62
C LEU A 184 10.67 -25.89 -7.57
N ASP A 185 9.73 -25.79 -8.52
CA ASP A 185 8.55 -26.65 -8.59
C ASP A 185 8.91 -28.07 -9.08
N GLU A 186 8.96 -29.04 -8.17
CA GLU A 186 9.18 -30.45 -8.46
C GLU A 186 7.92 -31.28 -8.16
N TYR A 187 7.39 -32.00 -9.17
CA TYR A 187 6.23 -32.87 -9.04
C TYR A 187 6.64 -34.34 -9.28
N TYR A 188 6.21 -35.24 -8.41
CA TYR A 188 6.53 -36.67 -8.50
C TYR A 188 5.40 -37.54 -7.94
N GLU A 189 5.33 -38.79 -8.37
CA GLU A 189 4.30 -39.75 -7.95
C GLU A 189 4.88 -40.75 -6.94
N ARG A 190 4.11 -41.10 -5.90
CA ARG A 190 4.46 -42.15 -4.93
C ARG A 190 3.27 -43.10 -4.70
N PRO A 191 3.46 -44.43 -4.70
CA PRO A 191 2.43 -45.38 -4.28
C PRO A 191 1.97 -45.16 -2.83
N LYS A 192 0.68 -45.32 -2.56
CA LYS A 192 0.01 -44.95 -1.30
C LYS A 192 0.14 -46.02 -0.21
N SER A 193 1.34 -46.17 0.38
CA SER A 193 1.59 -47.12 1.49
C SER A 193 2.84 -46.75 2.32
N PRO A 194 2.87 -47.09 3.62
CA PRO A 194 2.03 -46.62 4.72
C PRO A 194 2.74 -45.42 5.44
N PRO A 195 2.26 -44.85 6.57
CA PRO A 195 2.86 -43.60 7.08
C PRO A 195 4.24 -43.81 7.72
N PRO A 196 5.14 -42.81 7.64
CA PRO A 196 6.38 -42.78 8.43
C PRO A 196 6.08 -42.63 9.93
N PRO A 197 7.02 -42.97 10.83
CA PRO A 197 6.87 -42.75 12.26
C PRO A 197 6.61 -41.28 12.60
N ALA A 198 5.82 -41.04 13.64
CA ALA A 198 5.56 -39.69 14.14
C ALA A 198 6.77 -39.16 14.93
N GLU A 199 7.73 -38.56 14.24
CA GLU A 199 8.83 -37.81 14.86
C GLU A 199 8.32 -36.46 15.39
N GLN A 200 7.81 -36.51 16.63
CA GLN A 200 7.83 -35.44 17.64
C GLN A 200 7.29 -34.06 17.21
N GLU A 201 5.96 -33.93 17.18
CA GLU A 201 5.30 -32.65 17.49
C GLU A 201 5.38 -32.37 19.01
N GLU A 202 6.54 -31.91 19.50
CA GLU A 202 6.62 -31.20 20.77
C GLU A 202 6.51 -29.68 20.53
N GLY A 203 5.67 -28.99 21.32
CA GLY A 203 5.83 -27.53 21.51
C GLY A 203 4.65 -26.59 21.22
N THR A 204 3.39 -26.94 21.49
CA THR A 204 2.32 -25.93 21.67
C THR A 204 1.56 -26.09 22.98
N ASP A 205 1.63 -25.02 23.80
CA ASP A 205 1.02 -24.80 25.11
C ASP A 205 -0.26 -25.58 25.45
N LYS A 206 -0.24 -26.24 26.61
CA LYS A 206 -1.45 -26.48 27.42
C LYS A 206 -1.48 -25.47 28.56
N MET A 207 -2.51 -24.62 28.60
CA MET A 207 -2.75 -23.71 29.72
C MET A 207 -2.98 -24.49 31.02
N GLN A 208 -2.44 -23.98 32.12
CA GLN A 208 -2.68 -24.51 33.46
C GLN A 208 -4.06 -24.09 33.99
N THR A 209 -4.77 -25.03 34.61
CA THR A 209 -5.72 -24.78 35.70
C THR A 209 -5.65 -25.94 36.68
N ASP A 210 -5.23 -25.68 37.91
CA ASP A 210 -5.16 -26.67 38.99
C ASP A 210 -6.56 -27.04 39.52
N GLY A 211 -6.75 -28.23 40.11
CA GLY A 211 -8.08 -28.68 40.55
C GLY A 211 -8.25 -30.09 41.14
N ASP A 212 -7.34 -30.54 42.01
CA ASP A 212 -7.50 -31.57 43.07
C ASP A 212 -8.08 -33.01 42.85
N ALA A 213 -7.45 -33.94 43.59
CA ALA A 213 -8.02 -35.11 44.30
C ALA A 213 -8.73 -36.27 43.56
N GLN A 214 -7.91 -37.23 43.11
CA GLN A 214 -7.87 -38.66 43.54
C GLN A 214 -9.18 -39.44 43.88
N PRO A 215 -9.41 -40.60 43.21
CA PRO A 215 -10.29 -41.68 43.68
C PRO A 215 -9.54 -42.98 44.09
N PRO A 216 -10.08 -43.78 45.03
CA PRO A 216 -9.66 -45.17 45.26
C PRO A 216 -10.80 -46.23 45.19
N ALA A 217 -10.48 -47.36 44.56
CA ALA A 217 -10.96 -48.76 44.70
C ALA A 217 -12.35 -49.12 45.31
N ALA A 218 -13.16 -49.85 44.51
CA ALA A 218 -13.98 -51.03 44.84
C ALA A 218 -14.44 -51.65 43.49
N GLU A 219 -14.10 -52.88 43.09
CA GLU A 219 -14.49 -54.23 43.57
C GLU A 219 -15.80 -54.79 42.97
N ASP A 220 -15.61 -55.79 42.09
CA ASP A 220 -16.25 -57.13 42.09
C ASP A 220 -17.41 -57.51 41.12
N ASN A 221 -17.24 -58.70 40.52
CA ASN A 221 -18.21 -59.70 39.98
C ASN A 221 -19.31 -59.35 38.91
N SER A 222 -19.79 -60.26 38.04
CA SER A 222 -19.39 -61.67 37.72
C SER A 222 -19.84 -62.17 36.31
N GLU A 223 -19.19 -63.27 35.86
CA GLU A 223 -19.73 -64.46 35.14
C GLU A 223 -20.44 -64.46 33.74
N THR A 224 -19.80 -65.19 32.79
CA THR A 224 -20.38 -66.19 31.82
C THR A 224 -21.27 -65.74 30.64
N SER A 225 -21.36 -66.45 29.49
CA SER A 225 -20.72 -67.70 28.97
C SER A 225 -20.72 -67.78 27.43
N MET A 226 -19.69 -68.44 26.86
CA MET A 226 -19.67 -69.48 25.78
C MET A 226 -20.66 -69.41 24.58
N ASP A 227 -20.27 -69.67 23.33
CA ASP A 227 -19.85 -71.01 22.82
C ASP A 227 -19.00 -70.97 21.53
N VAL A 228 -18.24 -72.05 21.27
CA VAL A 228 -17.40 -72.30 20.06
C VAL A 228 -17.22 -73.82 19.83
N ASP A 229 -17.39 -74.33 18.59
CA ASP A 229 -16.67 -75.49 17.96
C ASP A 229 -17.37 -75.94 16.62
N PRO A 230 -16.83 -76.88 15.80
CA PRO A 230 -15.66 -76.70 14.92
C PRO A 230 -15.91 -77.18 13.45
N ALA A 231 -14.85 -77.49 12.67
CA ALA A 231 -14.88 -77.82 11.21
C ALA A 231 -14.52 -79.30 10.90
N PRO A 232 -13.77 -79.63 9.82
CA PRO A 232 -14.07 -79.74 8.36
C PRO A 232 -14.33 -81.24 7.96
N PRO A 233 -13.98 -81.88 6.80
CA PRO A 233 -13.43 -81.47 5.48
C PRO A 233 -14.08 -82.19 4.23
N ALA A 234 -13.32 -82.30 3.11
CA ALA A 234 -13.50 -83.13 1.89
C ALA A 234 -14.57 -82.68 0.85
N GLU A 235 -14.40 -82.82 -0.48
CA GLU A 235 -13.23 -83.26 -1.29
C GLU A 235 -13.20 -82.57 -2.70
N ALA A 236 -12.23 -82.89 -3.55
CA ALA A 236 -11.82 -82.10 -4.73
C ALA A 236 -12.61 -82.32 -6.04
N ILE A 237 -12.49 -81.37 -7.00
CA ILE A 237 -12.11 -81.62 -8.41
C ILE A 237 -11.66 -80.31 -9.11
N LYS A 238 -11.04 -80.46 -10.30
CA LYS A 238 -10.05 -79.56 -10.93
C LYS A 238 -10.59 -78.45 -11.87
N ASP A 239 -9.62 -77.65 -12.32
CA ASP A 239 -9.47 -76.97 -13.63
C ASP A 239 -10.28 -75.69 -13.92
N GLY A 240 -9.58 -74.67 -14.44
CA GLY A 240 -10.21 -73.58 -15.21
C GLY A 240 -9.68 -72.16 -14.99
N SER A 241 -8.60 -71.79 -15.68
CA SER A 241 -8.25 -70.40 -16.08
C SER A 241 -7.95 -69.33 -15.02
N GLN A 242 -6.76 -68.75 -15.08
CA GLN A 242 -6.39 -67.52 -14.37
C GLN A 242 -7.05 -66.29 -15.02
N ALA A 243 -7.55 -65.37 -14.19
CA ALA A 243 -7.73 -63.96 -14.52
C ALA A 243 -7.55 -63.12 -13.24
N GLN A 244 -6.45 -62.37 -13.13
CA GLN A 244 -6.26 -61.43 -12.03
C GLN A 244 -7.12 -60.18 -12.27
N PRO A 245 -7.81 -59.65 -11.26
CA PRO A 245 -8.17 -58.24 -11.24
C PRO A 245 -6.94 -57.43 -10.80
N ASP A 246 -6.50 -56.48 -11.63
CA ASP A 246 -5.40 -55.58 -11.29
C ASP A 246 -5.78 -54.67 -10.11
N THR A 247 -5.25 -54.95 -8.91
CA THR A 247 -5.21 -53.97 -7.83
C THR A 247 -4.17 -52.89 -8.15
N LYS A 248 -4.56 -51.94 -9.01
CA LYS A 248 -3.77 -50.74 -9.26
C LYS A 248 -3.61 -49.96 -7.97
N GLU A 249 -2.38 -49.89 -7.48
CA GLU A 249 -2.03 -49.05 -6.34
C GLU A 249 -2.37 -47.59 -6.67
N GLU A 250 -3.12 -46.91 -5.80
CA GLU A 250 -3.35 -45.48 -5.98
C GLU A 250 -2.01 -44.74 -5.87
N MET A 251 -1.57 -44.13 -6.97
CA MET A 251 -0.42 -43.24 -6.98
C MET A 251 -0.87 -41.85 -6.51
N VAL A 252 -0.18 -41.29 -5.53
CA VAL A 252 -0.42 -39.94 -5.01
C VAL A 252 0.63 -39.00 -5.58
N THR A 253 0.18 -37.92 -6.20
CA THR A 253 1.05 -36.81 -6.61
C THR A 253 1.54 -36.06 -5.38
N MET A 254 2.86 -35.90 -5.30
CA MET A 254 3.60 -35.21 -4.26
C MET A 254 4.38 -34.06 -4.89
N TYR A 255 4.74 -33.08 -4.06
CA TYR A 255 5.37 -31.84 -4.48
C TYR A 255 6.51 -31.42 -3.55
N LYS A 256 7.58 -30.88 -4.13
CA LYS A 256 8.63 -30.09 -3.49
C LYS A 256 8.71 -28.74 -4.21
N GLY A 257 9.11 -27.71 -3.47
CA GLY A 257 9.18 -26.33 -3.98
C GLY A 257 8.59 -25.30 -3.01
N ARG A 258 8.59 -24.04 -3.44
CA ARG A 258 8.18 -22.89 -2.62
C ARG A 258 6.67 -22.69 -2.55
N ARG A 259 5.92 -23.06 -3.58
CA ARG A 259 4.52 -22.65 -3.71
C ARG A 259 3.66 -23.37 -2.68
N LEU A 260 2.87 -22.59 -1.95
CA LEU A 260 1.85 -23.05 -1.02
C LEU A 260 0.44 -22.87 -1.60
N GLY A 261 0.29 -21.96 -2.57
CA GLY A 261 -0.95 -21.68 -3.29
C GLY A 261 -0.71 -21.13 -4.69
N ALA A 262 -1.76 -20.56 -5.27
CA ALA A 262 -1.77 -19.91 -6.58
C ALA A 262 -1.70 -18.38 -6.48
N GLY A 263 -1.21 -17.71 -7.53
CA GLY A 263 -1.02 -16.26 -7.57
C GLY A 263 -2.30 -15.44 -7.30
N HIS A 264 -3.47 -15.98 -7.61
CA HIS A 264 -4.78 -15.36 -7.32
C HIS A 264 -5.28 -15.59 -5.88
N GLU A 265 -4.65 -16.49 -5.12
CA GLU A 265 -4.92 -16.73 -3.69
C GLU A 265 -3.99 -15.88 -2.79
N MET A 266 -3.02 -15.16 -3.37
CA MET A 266 -2.08 -14.32 -2.64
C MET A 266 -2.80 -13.14 -1.95
N PRO A 267 -2.71 -12.99 -0.61
CA PRO A 267 -3.32 -11.87 0.10
C PRO A 267 -2.84 -10.52 -0.42
N GLU A 268 -3.73 -9.54 -0.50
CA GLU A 268 -3.39 -8.19 -0.96
C GLU A 268 -2.26 -7.58 -0.13
N ASP A 269 -2.31 -7.76 1.18
CA ASP A 269 -1.35 -7.28 2.18
C ASP A 269 0.09 -7.67 1.82
N VAL A 270 0.34 -8.88 1.30
CA VAL A 270 1.68 -9.35 0.92
C VAL A 270 2.24 -8.51 -0.23
N ARG A 271 1.41 -8.18 -1.23
CA ARG A 271 1.79 -7.29 -2.33
C ARG A 271 2.00 -5.87 -1.82
N GLU A 272 1.07 -5.35 -1.02
CA GLU A 272 1.16 -4.00 -0.48
C GLU A 272 2.41 -3.82 0.41
N GLU A 273 2.72 -4.79 1.28
CA GLU A 273 3.91 -4.76 2.14
C GLU A 273 5.21 -4.82 1.35
N THR A 274 5.29 -5.69 0.34
CA THR A 274 6.50 -5.83 -0.50
C THR A 274 6.79 -4.55 -1.29
N VAL A 275 5.78 -3.98 -1.94
CA VAL A 275 5.92 -2.75 -2.75
C VAL A 275 6.15 -1.52 -1.85
N ARG A 276 5.51 -1.47 -0.67
CA ARG A 276 5.76 -0.41 0.33
C ARG A 276 7.16 -0.48 0.89
N ALA A 277 7.69 -1.69 1.14
CA ALA A 277 9.07 -1.87 1.59
C ALA A 277 10.09 -1.45 0.51
N LEU A 278 9.84 -1.77 -0.77
CA LEU A 278 10.66 -1.31 -1.91
C LEU A 278 10.68 0.24 -2.01
N ALA A 279 9.53 0.88 -1.81
CA ALA A 279 9.47 2.35 -1.76
C ALA A 279 10.15 2.91 -0.50
N GLU A 280 9.97 2.29 0.67
CA GLU A 280 10.53 2.76 1.94
C GLU A 280 12.08 2.72 1.94
N MET A 281 12.68 1.66 1.41
CA MET A 281 14.15 1.56 1.30
C MET A 281 14.76 2.61 0.36
N ALA A 282 14.03 3.03 -0.68
CA ALA A 282 14.43 4.13 -1.56
C ALA A 282 14.16 5.50 -0.94
N ALA A 283 13.11 5.63 -0.12
CA ALA A 283 12.70 6.88 0.53
C ALA A 283 13.59 7.26 1.73
N TRP A 284 13.99 6.28 2.54
CA TRP A 284 14.67 6.49 3.81
C TRP A 284 16.01 7.26 3.69
N PRO A 285 16.87 7.01 2.69
CA PRO A 285 18.10 7.77 2.49
C PRO A 285 17.89 9.27 2.28
N PHE A 286 16.73 9.68 1.75
CA PHE A 286 16.31 11.07 1.52
C PHE A 286 15.51 11.67 2.69
N GLY A 287 15.36 10.97 3.82
CA GLY A 287 14.51 11.41 4.95
C GLY A 287 13.01 11.38 4.65
N CYS A 288 12.60 10.51 3.72
CA CYS A 288 11.20 10.29 3.34
C CYS A 288 10.68 8.95 3.88
N GLN A 289 9.37 8.80 3.96
CA GLN A 289 8.68 7.61 4.47
C GLN A 289 7.49 7.26 3.57
N ALA A 290 7.15 5.97 3.49
CA ALA A 290 5.98 5.46 2.77
C ALA A 290 4.89 5.04 3.77
N ALA A 291 3.71 5.66 3.71
CA ALA A 291 2.63 5.44 4.67
C ALA A 291 1.25 5.30 3.97
N PRO A 292 0.32 4.47 4.50
CA PRO A 292 -1.05 4.42 4.00
C PRO A 292 -1.78 5.75 4.26
N PRO A 293 -2.73 6.18 3.40
CA PRO A 293 -3.54 7.38 3.63
C PRO A 293 -4.39 7.25 4.91
N ILE A 294 -4.50 8.32 5.70
CA ILE A 294 -5.33 8.34 6.91
C ILE A 294 -6.79 8.68 6.56
N SER A 295 -7.00 9.61 5.63
CA SER A 295 -8.31 9.91 5.03
C SER A 295 -8.57 9.03 3.81
N PRO A 296 -9.81 8.56 3.57
CA PRO A 296 -10.13 7.75 2.39
C PRO A 296 -9.94 8.56 1.10
N PRO A 297 -9.06 8.14 0.17
CA PRO A 297 -8.73 8.91 -1.03
C PRO A 297 -9.93 9.15 -1.96
N ARG A 298 -10.19 10.42 -2.29
CA ARG A 298 -11.33 10.88 -3.11
C ARG A 298 -10.93 12.02 -4.03
N LEU A 299 -10.99 11.78 -5.34
CA LEU A 299 -10.81 12.80 -6.37
C LEU A 299 -12.04 13.71 -6.40
N ALA A 300 -11.85 15.02 -6.29
CA ALA A 300 -12.94 15.99 -6.39
C ALA A 300 -13.17 16.39 -7.86
N VAL A 301 -14.38 16.24 -8.38
CA VAL A 301 -14.73 16.66 -9.75
C VAL A 301 -16.01 17.49 -9.69
N LYS A 302 -15.87 18.81 -9.62
CA LYS A 302 -16.92 19.76 -9.25
C LYS A 302 -17.57 19.37 -7.91
N THR A 303 -18.85 19.00 -7.92
CA THR A 303 -19.61 18.56 -6.74
C THR A 303 -19.53 17.06 -6.46
N LEU A 304 -18.89 16.28 -7.34
CA LEU A 304 -18.75 14.82 -7.22
C LEU A 304 -17.44 14.45 -6.53
N LEU A 305 -17.49 13.51 -5.59
CA LEU A 305 -16.30 12.92 -4.94
C LEU A 305 -16.11 11.50 -5.45
N PHE A 306 -15.22 11.31 -6.43
CA PHE A 306 -14.96 10.02 -7.05
C PHE A 306 -13.99 9.20 -6.17
N PRO A 307 -14.35 7.99 -5.71
CA PRO A 307 -13.47 7.17 -4.90
C PRO A 307 -12.32 6.60 -5.76
N VAL A 308 -11.08 6.73 -5.27
CA VAL A 308 -9.87 6.18 -5.91
C VAL A 308 -9.03 5.44 -4.87
N ARG A 309 -8.16 4.52 -5.28
CA ARG A 309 -7.28 3.77 -4.37
C ARG A 309 -5.86 4.33 -4.39
N HIS A 310 -5.38 4.80 -3.24
CA HIS A 310 -3.95 4.86 -2.92
C HIS A 310 -3.67 3.80 -1.86
N THR A 311 -2.73 2.89 -2.12
CA THR A 311 -2.26 1.87 -1.17
C THR A 311 -1.27 2.49 -0.16
N PHE A 312 -0.38 3.37 -0.63
CA PHE A 312 0.41 4.25 0.22
C PHE A 312 0.80 5.52 -0.54
N GLN A 313 1.31 6.51 0.19
CA GLN A 313 1.95 7.71 -0.34
C GLN A 313 3.38 7.82 0.21
N ALA A 314 4.30 8.28 -0.63
CA ALA A 314 5.64 8.68 -0.21
C ALA A 314 5.62 10.17 0.15
N ALA A 315 6.08 10.51 1.36
CA ALA A 315 6.15 11.87 1.86
C ALA A 315 7.45 12.12 2.64
N ARG A 316 7.87 13.38 2.72
CA ARG A 316 9.06 13.82 3.44
C ARG A 316 8.77 14.04 4.92
N SER A 317 9.69 13.67 5.81
CA SER A 317 9.57 14.09 7.21
C SER A 317 9.95 15.58 7.36
N PRO A 318 9.19 16.39 8.11
CA PRO A 318 9.51 17.79 8.35
C PRO A 318 10.91 17.98 8.96
N LYS A 319 11.58 19.09 8.62
CA LYS A 319 12.87 19.45 9.23
C LYS A 319 12.74 19.78 10.71
N ASP A 320 11.61 20.37 11.13
CA ASP A 320 11.31 20.54 12.54
C ASP A 320 11.00 19.21 13.22
N ARG A 321 11.76 18.95 14.28
CA ARG A 321 11.67 17.76 15.12
C ARG A 321 10.39 17.72 15.96
N GLN A 322 9.71 18.84 16.20
CA GLN A 322 8.42 18.83 16.90
C GLN A 322 7.29 18.39 15.97
N LEU A 323 7.15 18.99 14.78
CA LEU A 323 6.20 18.58 13.75
C LEU A 323 6.42 17.13 13.29
N ALA A 324 7.67 16.69 13.13
CA ALA A 324 7.98 15.29 12.83
C ALA A 324 7.61 14.32 13.98
N ARG A 325 7.54 14.79 15.24
CA ARG A 325 7.14 14.00 16.42
C ARG A 325 5.63 13.93 16.64
N SER A 326 4.87 14.96 16.26
CA SER A 326 3.40 14.85 16.16
C SER A 326 2.97 13.99 14.95
N GLY A 327 3.92 13.54 14.14
CA GLY A 327 3.71 12.63 13.03
C GLY A 327 3.06 13.33 11.83
N ILE A 328 3.35 14.61 11.64
CA ILE A 328 3.02 15.36 10.42
C ILE A 328 4.06 15.05 9.35
N MET A 329 3.63 14.95 8.09
CA MET A 329 4.47 14.70 6.92
C MET A 329 4.32 15.82 5.87
N GLU A 330 5.26 15.96 4.95
CA GLU A 330 5.28 16.96 3.88
C GLU A 330 5.23 16.29 2.49
N GLY A 331 4.28 16.67 1.64
CA GLY A 331 4.14 16.10 0.29
C GLY A 331 2.71 16.17 -0.27
N PRO A 332 2.22 15.15 -1.00
CA PRO A 332 2.90 13.91 -1.38
C PRO A 332 4.00 14.11 -2.44
N ILE A 333 4.99 13.22 -2.43
CA ILE A 333 6.06 13.13 -3.43
C ILE A 333 5.57 12.23 -4.59
N PHE A 334 5.08 11.03 -4.26
CA PHE A 334 4.38 10.14 -5.18
C PHE A 334 3.35 9.30 -4.42
N ALA A 335 2.37 8.74 -5.14
CA ALA A 335 1.44 7.74 -4.61
C ALA A 335 1.77 6.34 -5.12
N ALA A 336 1.20 5.31 -4.51
CA ALA A 336 1.29 3.94 -4.98
C ALA A 336 -0.08 3.26 -5.02
N GLN A 337 -0.27 2.35 -5.98
CA GLN A 337 -1.49 1.58 -6.14
C GLN A 337 -1.13 0.11 -6.39
N CYS A 338 -1.35 -0.72 -5.38
CA CYS A 338 -1.21 -2.18 -5.48
C CYS A 338 -2.58 -2.79 -5.72
N ARG A 339 -2.67 -3.80 -6.58
CA ARG A 339 -3.94 -4.33 -7.07
C ARG A 339 -4.02 -5.85 -6.99
N PRO A 340 -5.16 -6.43 -6.56
CA PRO A 340 -5.34 -7.87 -6.48
C PRO A 340 -5.39 -8.55 -7.85
N GLU A 341 -5.88 -7.85 -8.88
CA GLU A 341 -6.23 -8.45 -10.18
C GLU A 341 -5.05 -9.19 -10.85
N THR A 342 -5.29 -10.46 -11.20
CA THR A 342 -4.37 -11.36 -11.92
C THR A 342 -4.85 -11.74 -13.33
N SER A 343 -5.98 -11.17 -13.77
CA SER A 343 -6.54 -11.34 -15.11
C SER A 343 -7.34 -10.10 -15.48
N TRP A 344 -7.17 -9.61 -16.71
CA TRP A 344 -7.72 -8.34 -17.20
C TRP A 344 -8.78 -8.52 -18.28
N ARG A 345 -8.90 -9.74 -18.82
CA ARG A 345 -9.65 -10.10 -20.03
C ARG A 345 -10.44 -11.39 -19.82
N GLY A 346 -11.71 -11.41 -20.23
CA GLY A 346 -12.50 -12.63 -20.34
C GLY A 346 -12.05 -13.52 -21.51
N PRO A 347 -12.51 -14.79 -21.60
CA PRO A 347 -12.08 -15.75 -22.64
C PRO A 347 -12.36 -15.36 -24.09
N HIS A 348 -13.06 -14.24 -24.33
CA HIS A 348 -13.42 -13.71 -25.65
C HIS A 348 -13.08 -12.22 -25.82
N ASP A 349 -12.43 -11.58 -24.82
CA ASP A 349 -12.11 -10.15 -24.88
C ASP A 349 -10.81 -9.91 -25.66
N ALA A 350 -10.81 -8.98 -26.60
CA ALA A 350 -9.60 -8.59 -27.32
C ALA A 350 -8.70 -7.66 -26.46
N PRO A 351 -7.37 -7.80 -26.52
CA PRO A 351 -6.45 -6.90 -25.80
C PRO A 351 -6.68 -5.43 -26.12
N GLY A 352 -6.70 -4.58 -25.09
CA GLY A 352 -7.02 -3.15 -25.18
C GLY A 352 -8.52 -2.81 -25.08
N SER A 353 -9.40 -3.82 -25.15
CA SER A 353 -10.86 -3.64 -25.07
C SER A 353 -11.49 -4.26 -23.81
N GLY A 354 -10.72 -5.01 -23.03
CA GLY A 354 -11.18 -5.71 -21.84
C GLY A 354 -11.61 -4.74 -20.74
N MET A 355 -12.77 -5.04 -20.12
CA MET A 355 -13.34 -4.21 -19.06
C MET A 355 -12.35 -3.95 -17.91
N GLY A 356 -11.53 -4.95 -17.56
CA GLY A 356 -10.48 -4.84 -16.55
C GLY A 356 -9.42 -3.80 -16.92
N GLU A 357 -8.91 -3.85 -18.16
CA GLU A 357 -7.87 -2.95 -18.68
C GLU A 357 -8.31 -1.47 -18.65
N VAL A 358 -9.54 -1.21 -19.10
CA VAL A 358 -10.16 0.13 -19.12
C VAL A 358 -10.41 0.63 -17.69
N CYS A 359 -10.87 -0.24 -16.79
CA CYS A 359 -11.02 0.10 -15.37
C CYS A 359 -9.68 0.39 -14.69
N ASP A 360 -8.62 -0.32 -15.06
CA ASP A 360 -7.29 -0.18 -14.48
C ASP A 360 -6.66 1.19 -14.75
N LEU A 361 -6.66 1.60 -16.01
CA LEU A 361 -6.14 2.90 -16.44
C LEU A 361 -6.91 4.05 -15.77
N LEU A 362 -8.23 3.90 -15.60
CA LEU A 362 -9.06 4.89 -14.90
C LEU A 362 -8.70 5.01 -13.41
N ARG A 363 -8.35 3.89 -12.76
CA ARG A 363 -7.90 3.87 -11.35
C ARG A 363 -6.52 4.50 -11.18
N GLU A 364 -5.60 4.32 -12.13
CA GLU A 364 -4.27 4.94 -12.12
C GLU A 364 -4.35 6.45 -12.37
N VAL A 365 -5.04 6.86 -13.44
CA VAL A 365 -5.22 8.28 -13.78
C VAL A 365 -6.00 9.00 -12.67
N GLY A 366 -7.03 8.38 -12.11
CA GLY A 366 -7.77 8.92 -10.97
C GLY A 366 -6.89 9.08 -9.71
N ALA A 367 -6.00 8.13 -9.44
CA ALA A 367 -5.03 8.21 -8.35
C ALA A 367 -4.01 9.35 -8.57
N MET A 368 -3.49 9.52 -9.79
CA MET A 368 -2.53 10.58 -10.12
C MET A 368 -3.19 11.97 -10.10
N LEU A 369 -4.41 12.10 -10.62
CA LEU A 369 -5.17 13.36 -10.52
C LEU A 369 -5.50 13.72 -9.06
N LEU A 370 -5.74 12.74 -8.17
CA LEU A 370 -5.86 13.02 -6.74
C LEU A 370 -4.52 13.49 -6.15
N THR A 371 -3.40 12.84 -6.47
CA THR A 371 -2.07 13.28 -6.02
C THR A 371 -1.74 14.70 -6.51
N ALA A 372 -2.19 15.08 -7.72
CA ALA A 372 -2.12 16.45 -8.22
C ALA A 372 -2.98 17.42 -7.39
N GLN A 373 -4.25 17.06 -7.10
CA GLN A 373 -5.12 17.85 -6.23
C GLN A 373 -4.57 18.00 -4.82
N GLU A 374 -3.92 16.97 -4.28
CA GLU A 374 -3.31 17.01 -2.95
C GLU A 374 -2.11 17.95 -2.93
N ARG A 375 -1.19 17.85 -3.89
CA ARG A 375 -0.05 18.78 -4.02
C ARG A 375 -0.53 20.22 -4.19
N ALA A 376 -1.57 20.44 -5.00
CA ALA A 376 -2.14 21.77 -5.26
C ALA A 376 -2.87 22.42 -4.06
N ARG A 377 -3.01 21.73 -2.91
CA ARG A 377 -3.47 22.34 -1.64
C ARG A 377 -2.40 23.20 -0.95
N GLN A 378 -1.18 23.30 -1.50
CA GLN A 378 -0.12 24.13 -0.95
C GLN A 378 -0.53 25.61 -0.85
N GLY A 379 -0.62 26.13 0.37
CA GLY A 379 -0.98 27.52 0.65
C GLY A 379 -2.48 27.81 0.64
N GLU A 380 -3.30 26.85 0.23
CA GLU A 380 -4.76 26.94 0.26
C GLU A 380 -5.33 26.55 1.64
N ALA A 381 -6.58 26.91 1.90
CA ALA A 381 -7.32 26.52 3.10
C ALA A 381 -8.44 25.51 2.77
N GLU A 382 -8.68 24.54 3.64
CA GLU A 382 -9.82 23.61 3.50
C GLU A 382 -11.14 24.36 3.70
N VAL A 383 -11.92 24.54 2.63
CA VAL A 383 -13.32 24.98 2.72
C VAL A 383 -14.23 23.76 2.78
N ARG A 384 -14.92 23.54 3.90
CA ARG A 384 -15.75 22.34 4.09
C ARG A 384 -17.12 22.47 3.41
N PRO A 385 -17.70 21.38 2.89
CA PRO A 385 -19.05 21.39 2.33
C PRO A 385 -20.08 21.88 3.35
N GLY A 386 -20.71 23.05 3.09
CA GLY A 386 -21.67 23.67 4.00
C GLY A 386 -21.08 24.62 5.04
N GLU A 387 -19.77 24.90 5.01
CA GLU A 387 -19.15 25.90 5.86
C GLU A 387 -19.67 27.33 5.58
N GLY A 388 -19.86 28.10 6.65
CA GLY A 388 -20.45 29.44 6.60
C GLY A 388 -21.93 29.51 6.15
N LYS A 389 -22.58 28.37 5.85
CA LYS A 389 -23.98 28.35 5.37
C LYS A 389 -24.96 28.37 6.54
N TRP A 390 -26.06 29.11 6.41
CA TRP A 390 -27.03 29.31 7.50
C TRP A 390 -27.56 28.00 8.09
N TRP A 391 -27.68 26.93 7.29
CA TRP A 391 -28.21 25.65 7.72
C TRP A 391 -27.25 24.81 8.59
N THR A 392 -25.97 25.20 8.67
CA THR A 392 -24.96 24.64 9.59
C THR A 392 -24.64 25.58 10.77
N THR A 393 -24.69 26.90 10.55
CA THR A 393 -24.31 27.90 11.57
C THR A 393 -25.44 28.29 12.53
N VAL A 394 -26.70 28.25 12.11
CA VAL A 394 -27.84 28.73 12.91
C VAL A 394 -28.46 27.58 13.73
N PRO A 395 -28.59 27.71 15.08
CA PRO A 395 -29.32 26.75 15.90
C PRO A 395 -30.79 26.63 15.49
N ARG A 396 -31.29 25.39 15.42
CA ARG A 396 -32.67 25.09 14.98
C ARG A 396 -33.65 25.15 16.16
N TRP A 397 -34.91 25.49 15.88
CA TRP A 397 -36.00 25.46 16.88
C TRP A 397 -36.06 24.08 17.54
N GLY A 398 -35.87 24.02 18.86
CA GLY A 398 -35.89 22.76 19.62
C GLY A 398 -34.62 21.91 19.52
N GLY A 399 -33.58 22.37 18.82
CA GLY A 399 -32.23 21.83 18.92
C GLY A 399 -31.54 22.30 20.20
N ALA A 400 -30.54 21.54 20.66
CA ALA A 400 -29.54 22.09 21.58
C ALA A 400 -28.74 23.20 20.85
N PRO A 401 -28.17 24.19 21.56
CA PRO A 401 -27.22 25.11 20.96
C PRO A 401 -26.06 24.35 20.29
N ASN A 402 -25.57 24.86 19.16
CA ASN A 402 -24.33 24.38 18.53
C ASN A 402 -23.11 24.84 19.34
N ASP A 403 -23.01 24.43 20.62
CA ASP A 403 -21.79 24.60 21.39
C ASP A 403 -20.69 23.72 20.79
N SER A 404 -19.55 24.33 20.49
CA SER A 404 -18.60 23.78 19.53
C SER A 404 -17.75 22.68 20.15
N VAL A 405 -18.14 21.43 19.89
CA VAL A 405 -17.28 20.23 20.05
C VAL A 405 -16.24 20.22 18.92
N SER A 406 -15.38 21.24 18.91
CA SER A 406 -14.12 21.23 18.18
C SER A 406 -13.05 20.51 19.01
N ASP A 407 -12.17 19.75 18.37
CA ASP A 407 -10.98 19.15 18.98
C ASP A 407 -9.88 20.18 19.32
N ASN A 408 -10.26 21.40 19.75
CA ASN A 408 -9.34 22.44 20.17
C ASN A 408 -9.39 22.58 21.69
N GLU A 409 -8.27 22.28 22.35
CA GLU A 409 -8.08 22.49 23.78
C GLU A 409 -8.26 23.98 24.11
N LYS A 410 -9.30 24.33 24.88
CA LYS A 410 -9.50 25.72 25.30
C LYS A 410 -8.53 26.07 26.43
N GLU A 411 -7.54 26.91 26.09
CA GLU A 411 -6.70 27.60 27.06
C GLU A 411 -7.56 28.33 28.10
N THR A 412 -7.24 28.14 29.38
CA THR A 412 -8.00 28.77 30.48
C THR A 412 -7.44 30.16 30.81
N HIS A 413 -7.95 31.18 30.13
CA HIS A 413 -8.02 32.52 30.71
C HIS A 413 -9.43 32.75 31.25
N GLY A 414 -9.53 33.08 32.53
CA GLY A 414 -10.80 33.23 33.23
C GLY A 414 -11.19 34.69 33.45
N GLU A 415 -12.48 34.91 33.66
CA GLU A 415 -12.99 36.09 34.36
C GLU A 415 -14.28 35.72 35.11
N ASP A 416 -14.62 36.48 36.14
CA ASP A 416 -15.53 36.05 37.21
C ASP A 416 -17.02 36.03 36.86
N LYS A 417 -17.75 35.12 37.54
CA LYS A 417 -19.08 35.44 38.06
C LYS A 417 -19.38 34.66 39.35
N LEU A 418 -19.75 35.41 40.38
CA LEU A 418 -19.95 34.95 41.75
C LEU A 418 -21.29 34.20 41.94
N PRO A 419 -21.41 33.36 42.99
CA PRO A 419 -22.52 32.41 43.15
C PRO A 419 -23.77 33.01 43.80
N SER A 420 -24.93 32.41 43.50
CA SER A 420 -26.16 32.56 44.30
C SER A 420 -26.27 31.43 45.33
N GLU A 421 -26.28 31.76 46.62
CA GLU A 421 -26.49 30.78 47.69
C GLU A 421 -27.96 30.30 47.78
N SER A 422 -28.13 29.02 48.13
CA SER A 422 -29.27 28.55 48.93
C SER A 422 -28.83 27.37 49.80
N GLY A 423 -29.17 27.40 51.10
CA GLY A 423 -28.74 26.39 52.09
C GLY A 423 -29.25 24.96 51.80
N TYR A 424 -28.74 23.92 52.47
CA TYR A 424 -28.34 23.88 53.88
C TYR A 424 -27.15 22.95 54.16
N ALA A 425 -26.34 23.31 55.16
CA ALA A 425 -25.26 22.45 55.66
C ALA A 425 -25.73 21.51 56.80
N ARG A 426 -25.30 20.24 56.75
CA ARG A 426 -25.09 19.39 57.94
C ARG A 426 -23.66 18.87 57.96
N LYS A 427 -23.08 18.75 59.16
CA LYS A 427 -21.63 18.64 59.38
C LYS A 427 -21.19 17.21 59.73
N ARG A 428 -20.12 16.73 59.08
CA ARG A 428 -19.10 15.79 59.62
C ARG A 428 -19.58 14.35 59.97
N SER A 429 -18.71 13.35 60.15
CA SER A 429 -17.21 13.32 60.13
C SER A 429 -16.61 11.95 59.81
N LYS A 430 -15.39 11.98 59.25
CA LYS A 430 -14.21 11.08 59.46
C LYS A 430 -14.31 9.58 59.09
N TYR A 431 -13.24 9.12 58.43
CA TYR A 431 -12.95 7.75 57.98
C TYR A 431 -14.01 7.23 57.00
N GLU A 432 -13.71 7.13 55.70
CA GLU A 432 -12.83 6.07 55.18
C GLU A 432 -11.78 6.52 54.14
N HIS A 433 -10.78 5.65 53.98
CA HIS A 433 -9.66 5.52 53.04
C HIS A 433 -9.28 6.64 52.03
N PRO A 434 -7.99 7.07 52.00
CA PRO A 434 -7.39 7.66 50.81
C PRO A 434 -7.13 6.59 49.72
N PHE A 435 -6.74 7.05 48.53
CA PHE A 435 -6.48 6.23 47.33
C PHE A 435 -7.70 5.54 46.68
N LEU A 436 -8.55 6.31 45.99
CA LEU A 436 -9.16 5.94 44.69
C LEU A 436 -10.00 7.10 44.12
N ALA A 437 -9.34 8.20 43.73
CA ALA A 437 -10.00 9.39 43.18
C ALA A 437 -9.24 10.00 41.98
N SER A 438 -8.71 9.16 41.10
CA SER A 438 -8.18 9.63 39.81
C SER A 438 -9.33 10.20 38.98
N ARG A 439 -9.33 11.52 38.77
CA ARG A 439 -10.33 12.22 37.97
C ARG A 439 -10.20 11.82 36.50
N ARG A 440 -10.94 10.79 36.07
CA ARG A 440 -11.25 10.63 34.65
C ARG A 440 -11.90 11.94 34.17
N PRO A 441 -11.46 12.56 33.07
CA PRO A 441 -12.19 13.67 32.48
C PRO A 441 -13.60 13.18 32.14
N SER A 442 -14.60 14.07 32.26
CA SER A 442 -15.99 13.72 32.03
C SER A 442 -16.14 13.20 30.60
N SER A 443 -16.41 11.90 30.46
CA SER A 443 -16.77 11.30 29.18
C SER A 443 -18.06 11.96 28.72
N ALA A 444 -17.95 12.92 27.79
CA ALA A 444 -19.08 13.62 27.22
C ALA A 444 -20.10 12.57 26.77
N ARG A 445 -21.34 12.66 27.31
CA ARG A 445 -22.38 11.65 27.06
C ARG A 445 -22.51 11.47 25.55
N LYS A 446 -22.11 10.29 25.05
CA LYS A 446 -22.19 9.94 23.62
C LYS A 446 -23.62 10.22 23.17
N MET A 447 -23.79 11.29 22.38
CA MET A 447 -25.11 11.78 22.02
C MET A 447 -25.90 10.68 21.32
N SER A 448 -27.18 10.54 21.66
CA SER A 448 -28.06 9.61 20.96
C SER A 448 -28.02 9.89 19.46
N ASN A 449 -28.20 8.87 18.63
CA ASN A 449 -28.35 9.06 17.19
C ASN A 449 -29.47 10.08 16.91
N SER A 450 -30.57 10.05 17.67
CA SER A 450 -31.66 11.03 17.56
C SER A 450 -31.25 12.48 17.81
N ASP A 451 -30.17 12.71 18.58
CA ASP A 451 -29.66 14.05 18.89
C ASP A 451 -28.55 14.46 17.92
N ARG A 452 -27.75 13.49 17.45
CA ARG A 452 -26.82 13.69 16.33
C ARG A 452 -27.56 14.10 15.04
N TRP A 453 -28.68 13.46 14.71
CA TRP A 453 -29.51 13.83 13.56
C TRP A 453 -30.11 15.26 13.64
N LYS A 454 -30.19 15.87 14.83
CA LYS A 454 -30.63 17.28 14.99
C LYS A 454 -29.52 18.28 14.67
N ILE A 455 -28.25 17.87 14.77
CA ILE A 455 -27.10 18.73 14.54
C ILE A 455 -26.64 18.58 13.08
N ILE A 456 -26.96 19.58 12.26
CA ILE A 456 -26.40 19.69 10.91
C ILE A 456 -25.12 20.53 11.02
N GLN A 457 -23.97 19.88 10.89
CA GLN A 457 -22.64 20.52 10.79
C GLN A 457 -22.20 20.62 9.32
N PRO A 458 -21.14 21.39 9.01
CA PRO A 458 -20.41 21.22 7.77
C PRO A 458 -19.94 19.75 7.61
N GLY A 459 -19.74 19.32 6.36
CA GLY A 459 -19.19 18.00 6.07
C GLY A 459 -17.81 17.79 6.72
N PRO A 460 -17.42 16.53 6.99
CA PRO A 460 -16.07 16.25 7.47
C PRO A 460 -15.03 16.74 6.45
N GLY A 461 -13.86 17.10 6.95
CA GLY A 461 -12.73 17.45 6.10
C GLY A 461 -12.34 16.30 5.15
N LEU A 462 -11.89 16.68 3.96
CA LEU A 462 -11.31 15.78 2.96
C LEU A 462 -9.77 15.84 2.96
N TRP A 463 -9.20 16.77 3.73
CA TRP A 463 -7.77 16.99 3.87
C TRP A 463 -7.23 16.21 5.08
N ASP A 464 -6.08 15.56 4.93
CA ASP A 464 -5.44 14.86 6.04
C ASP A 464 -4.81 15.87 7.02
N LYS A 465 -5.31 15.91 8.26
CA LYS A 465 -4.76 16.75 9.35
C LYS A 465 -3.27 16.49 9.64
N ARG A 466 -2.71 15.36 9.18
CA ARG A 466 -1.30 14.97 9.35
C ARG A 466 -0.47 15.10 8.07
N MET A 467 -1.04 15.62 6.97
CA MET A 467 -0.29 15.96 5.76
C MET A 467 -0.22 17.48 5.57
N ARG A 468 1.00 18.03 5.58
CA ARG A 468 1.28 19.37 5.08
C ARG A 468 1.46 19.28 3.57
N TYR A 469 0.45 19.73 2.83
CA TYR A 469 0.43 19.65 1.38
C TYR A 469 1.44 20.63 0.73
N ILE A 470 2.35 20.09 -0.09
CA ILE A 470 3.43 20.83 -0.78
C ILE A 470 3.68 20.22 -2.17
N GLN A 471 3.81 21.07 -3.20
CA GLN A 471 4.23 20.72 -4.57
C GLN A 471 5.75 20.45 -4.67
N ILE A 472 6.27 19.57 -3.82
CA ILE A 472 7.71 19.25 -3.72
C ILE A 472 8.26 18.92 -5.12
N GLY A 473 9.28 19.66 -5.56
CA GLY A 473 9.99 19.42 -6.82
C GLY A 473 9.40 20.04 -8.09
N LYS A 474 8.20 20.64 -8.03
CA LYS A 474 7.56 21.31 -9.18
C LYS A 474 8.35 22.57 -9.58
N PRO A 475 8.78 22.75 -10.85
CA PRO A 475 9.46 23.97 -11.28
C PRO A 475 8.60 25.23 -11.05
N LEU A 476 9.21 26.29 -10.51
CA LEU A 476 8.52 27.54 -10.17
C LEU A 476 7.92 28.22 -11.41
N ASP A 477 8.70 28.28 -12.50
CA ASP A 477 8.29 28.91 -13.76
C ASP A 477 7.30 28.07 -14.59
N SER A 478 7.00 26.82 -14.18
CA SER A 478 6.10 25.94 -14.93
C SER A 478 4.67 25.97 -14.39
N ALA A 479 3.71 26.05 -15.32
CA ALA A 479 2.29 25.85 -15.03
C ALA A 479 1.89 24.37 -14.87
N PHE A 480 2.79 23.42 -15.17
CA PHE A 480 2.58 21.99 -14.98
C PHE A 480 3.18 21.48 -13.65
N ASP A 481 2.60 20.42 -13.09
CA ASP A 481 3.18 19.62 -12.02
C ASP A 481 3.51 18.20 -12.54
N ASP A 482 4.66 17.66 -12.10
CA ASP A 482 5.14 16.33 -12.47
C ASP A 482 4.70 15.31 -11.40
N ILE A 483 3.66 14.53 -11.71
CA ILE A 483 3.07 13.57 -10.79
C ILE A 483 3.58 12.16 -11.09
N TYR A 484 3.90 11.39 -10.05
CA TYR A 484 4.37 10.01 -10.19
C TYR A 484 3.49 9.02 -9.41
N LEU A 485 3.35 7.81 -9.95
CA LEU A 485 2.62 6.69 -9.36
C LEU A 485 3.46 5.41 -9.46
N LEU A 486 3.63 4.69 -8.35
CA LEU A 486 4.18 3.34 -8.34
C LEU A 486 3.01 2.33 -8.41
N SER A 487 2.84 1.71 -9.56
CA SER A 487 1.78 0.73 -9.83
C SER A 487 2.28 -0.70 -9.65
N SER A 488 1.45 -1.61 -9.16
CA SER A 488 1.81 -3.03 -8.98
C SER A 488 0.63 -3.98 -9.16
N ILE A 489 0.89 -5.05 -9.92
CA ILE A 489 0.01 -6.19 -10.22
C ILE A 489 0.84 -7.47 -10.16
N ASN A 490 0.21 -8.63 -9.95
CA ASN A 490 0.91 -9.92 -9.81
C ASN A 490 2.07 -9.80 -8.78
N HIS A 491 3.30 -10.06 -9.19
CA HIS A 491 4.56 -9.79 -8.47
C HIS A 491 5.45 -8.73 -9.17
N HIS A 492 4.86 -7.90 -10.04
CA HIS A 492 5.56 -6.90 -10.84
C HIS A 492 5.28 -5.46 -10.36
N VAL A 493 6.17 -4.53 -10.71
CA VAL A 493 5.99 -3.07 -10.50
C VAL A 493 6.20 -2.27 -11.79
N SER A 494 5.56 -1.13 -11.90
CA SER A 494 5.72 -0.18 -13.01
C SER A 494 5.65 1.25 -12.47
N ILE A 495 6.43 2.15 -13.06
CA ILE A 495 6.47 3.57 -12.69
C ILE A 495 5.71 4.35 -13.76
N LEU A 496 4.77 5.19 -13.32
CA LEU A 496 4.05 6.11 -14.18
C LEU A 496 4.43 7.56 -13.86
N HIS A 497 4.50 8.38 -14.91
CA HIS A 497 4.63 9.84 -14.85
C HIS A 497 3.42 10.46 -15.56
N LEU A 498 2.74 11.41 -14.91
CA LEU A 498 1.63 12.17 -15.46
C LEU A 498 1.92 13.66 -15.23
N ARG A 499 1.93 14.43 -16.31
CA ARG A 499 2.20 15.87 -16.23
C ARG A 499 0.91 16.67 -16.33
N VAL A 500 0.50 17.30 -15.23
CA VAL A 500 -0.84 17.91 -15.07
C VAL A 500 -0.73 19.43 -15.04
N HIS A 501 -1.49 20.13 -15.89
CA HIS A 501 -1.49 21.59 -15.92
C HIS A 501 -2.37 22.19 -14.81
N ARG A 502 -1.99 23.34 -14.24
CA ARG A 502 -2.79 24.04 -13.22
C ARG A 502 -4.22 24.37 -13.71
N ARG A 503 -4.37 24.90 -14.94
CA ARG A 503 -5.69 25.16 -15.55
C ARG A 503 -6.53 23.89 -15.67
N TYR A 504 -5.94 22.76 -16.06
CA TYR A 504 -6.63 21.47 -16.14
C TYR A 504 -7.20 21.08 -14.77
N LEU A 505 -6.33 21.15 -13.74
CA LEU A 505 -6.66 20.77 -12.38
C LEU A 505 -7.78 21.66 -11.80
N GLU A 506 -7.71 22.98 -12.00
CA GLU A 506 -8.75 23.92 -11.61
C GLU A 506 -10.08 23.67 -12.37
N VAL A 507 -10.04 23.41 -13.69
CA VAL A 507 -11.24 23.09 -14.50
C VAL A 507 -11.93 21.81 -14.02
N ILE A 508 -11.20 20.71 -13.74
CA ILE A 508 -11.86 19.49 -13.24
C ILE A 508 -12.39 19.67 -11.81
N THR A 509 -11.68 20.41 -10.96
CA THR A 509 -12.02 20.57 -9.53
C THR A 509 -13.18 21.53 -9.34
N ASN A 510 -13.14 22.70 -9.99
CA ASN A 510 -14.06 23.81 -9.78
C ASN A 510 -15.11 23.96 -10.91
N GLY A 511 -14.84 23.39 -12.09
CA GLY A 511 -15.64 23.55 -13.30
C GLY A 511 -15.23 24.70 -14.20
N SER A 512 -14.26 25.52 -13.78
CA SER A 512 -13.65 26.61 -14.57
C SER A 512 -12.30 27.01 -13.99
N SER A 513 -11.51 27.77 -14.75
CA SER A 513 -10.22 28.31 -14.30
C SER A 513 -9.93 29.67 -14.95
N ASN A 514 -9.41 30.59 -14.14
CA ASN A 514 -8.89 31.88 -14.60
C ASN A 514 -7.38 31.81 -14.92
N PHE A 515 -6.72 30.67 -14.69
CA PHE A 515 -5.30 30.50 -14.97
C PHE A 515 -5.07 30.49 -16.50
N PRO A 516 -4.08 31.25 -17.02
CA PRO A 516 -3.89 31.38 -18.46
C PRO A 516 -3.45 30.05 -19.10
N PRO A 517 -3.81 29.79 -20.38
CA PRO A 517 -3.51 28.54 -21.07
C PRO A 517 -2.04 28.45 -21.57
N VAL A 518 -1.07 28.81 -20.73
CA VAL A 518 0.35 28.88 -21.07
C VAL A 518 0.97 27.48 -21.08
N THR A 519 1.64 27.12 -22.16
CA THR A 519 2.40 25.87 -22.28
C THR A 519 3.88 26.16 -22.38
N ASP A 520 4.69 25.52 -21.53
CA ASP A 520 6.15 25.58 -21.53
C ASP A 520 6.78 24.66 -22.60
N THR A 521 6.11 23.56 -22.95
CA THR A 521 6.49 22.63 -24.02
C THR A 521 5.44 22.64 -25.15
N PRO A 522 5.80 22.84 -26.43
CA PRO A 522 4.83 22.85 -27.54
C PRO A 522 4.19 21.48 -27.80
N GLU A 523 4.83 20.40 -27.36
CA GLU A 523 4.37 19.01 -27.54
C GLU A 523 3.21 18.61 -26.62
N GLN A 524 2.95 19.37 -25.54
CA GLN A 524 1.90 19.07 -24.57
C GLN A 524 1.00 20.31 -24.34
N PRO A 525 -0.17 20.38 -25.01
CA PRO A 525 -1.18 21.38 -24.71
C PRO A 525 -1.68 21.28 -23.26
N TRP A 526 -2.08 22.41 -22.67
CA TRP A 526 -2.53 22.48 -21.27
C TRP A 526 -3.70 21.53 -20.93
N TYR A 527 -4.51 21.19 -21.93
CA TYR A 527 -5.70 20.35 -21.80
C TYR A 527 -5.42 18.86 -22.00
N VAL A 528 -4.19 18.44 -22.33
CA VAL A 528 -3.80 17.06 -22.64
C VAL A 528 -3.07 16.43 -21.44
N LEU A 529 -3.59 15.30 -20.97
CA LEU A 529 -2.93 14.45 -19.98
C LEU A 529 -1.95 13.52 -20.70
N GLN A 530 -0.66 13.86 -20.73
CA GLN A 530 0.37 12.93 -21.18
C GLN A 530 0.78 12.02 -20.02
N LEU A 531 0.33 10.77 -20.08
CA LEU A 531 0.69 9.69 -19.18
C LEU A 531 1.82 8.86 -19.81
N ARG A 532 2.85 8.58 -19.03
CA ARG A 532 4.03 7.81 -19.45
C ARG A 532 4.18 6.63 -18.50
N ARG A 533 4.43 5.42 -19.01
CA ARG A 533 4.59 4.20 -18.22
C ARG A 533 5.92 3.52 -18.57
N THR A 534 6.65 3.05 -17.57
CA THR A 534 7.76 2.12 -17.81
C THR A 534 7.30 0.75 -18.27
N ARG A 535 8.23 -0.11 -18.71
CA ARG A 535 7.95 -1.56 -18.74
C ARG A 535 7.55 -2.05 -17.33
N TRP A 536 6.89 -3.20 -17.26
CA TRP A 536 6.72 -3.92 -15.99
C TRP A 536 8.05 -4.58 -15.60
N TYR A 537 8.43 -4.40 -14.33
CA TYR A 537 9.64 -4.95 -13.72
C TYR A 537 9.28 -6.13 -12.82
N ASP A 538 9.93 -7.26 -13.01
CA ASP A 538 9.77 -8.46 -12.18
C ASP A 538 10.54 -8.31 -10.85
N LEU A 539 9.86 -8.40 -9.71
CA LEU A 539 10.51 -8.35 -8.40
C LEU A 539 11.27 -9.64 -8.03
N LEU A 540 10.99 -10.77 -8.69
CA LEU A 540 11.76 -12.01 -8.53
C LEU A 540 13.09 -11.95 -9.30
N LYS A 541 13.24 -11.08 -10.30
CA LYS A 541 14.46 -10.91 -11.09
C LYS A 541 15.36 -9.79 -10.54
N GLY A 542 16.59 -10.15 -10.14
CA GLY A 542 17.54 -9.21 -9.51
C GLY A 542 17.89 -7.96 -10.30
N GLU A 543 18.02 -8.07 -11.62
CA GLU A 543 18.27 -6.92 -12.51
C GLU A 543 17.10 -5.93 -12.52
N ASP A 544 15.88 -6.45 -12.62
CA ASP A 544 14.64 -5.68 -12.70
C ASP A 544 14.33 -4.99 -11.36
N ARG A 545 14.62 -5.66 -10.23
CA ARG A 545 14.63 -5.03 -8.90
C ARG A 545 15.52 -3.77 -8.85
N VAL A 546 16.73 -3.86 -9.42
CA VAL A 546 17.67 -2.73 -9.45
C VAL A 546 17.23 -1.64 -10.44
N GLU A 547 16.65 -1.99 -11.59
CA GLU A 547 16.10 -0.99 -12.53
C GLU A 547 14.91 -0.23 -11.90
N ALA A 548 13.99 -0.93 -11.24
CA ALA A 548 12.90 -0.33 -10.48
C ALA A 548 13.41 0.57 -9.34
N LEU A 549 14.41 0.13 -8.57
CA LEU A 549 15.06 0.96 -7.54
C LEU A 549 15.67 2.23 -8.16
N LYS A 550 16.39 2.14 -9.29
CA LYS A 550 16.95 3.30 -9.98
C LYS A 550 15.86 4.30 -10.38
N GLY A 551 14.73 3.84 -10.92
CA GLY A 551 13.61 4.71 -11.27
C GLY A 551 13.00 5.43 -10.06
N ILE A 552 12.73 4.70 -8.96
CA ILE A 552 12.18 5.28 -7.72
C ILE A 552 13.19 6.27 -7.09
N TRP A 553 14.48 5.92 -7.08
CA TRP A 553 15.54 6.81 -6.60
C TRP A 553 15.66 8.09 -7.43
N ARG A 554 15.51 7.99 -8.76
CA ARG A 554 15.54 9.13 -9.68
C ARG A 554 14.36 10.09 -9.47
N ILE A 555 13.18 9.58 -9.08
CA ILE A 555 12.04 10.40 -8.66
C ILE A 555 12.36 11.19 -7.39
N PHE A 556 12.85 10.54 -6.33
CA PHE A 556 13.24 11.26 -5.10
C PHE A 556 14.33 12.29 -5.36
N HIS A 557 15.35 11.91 -6.13
CA HIS A 557 16.47 12.77 -6.52
C HIS A 557 16.03 14.02 -7.30
N TYR A 558 15.13 13.89 -8.28
CA TYR A 558 14.60 15.02 -9.03
C TYR A 558 13.66 15.89 -8.18
N LEU A 559 12.73 15.28 -7.40
CA LEU A 559 11.74 16.06 -6.68
C LEU A 559 12.28 16.76 -5.42
N LEU A 560 13.32 16.21 -4.78
CA LEU A 560 13.95 16.82 -3.59
C LEU A 560 15.14 17.72 -3.92
N ARG A 561 15.40 18.01 -5.19
CA ARG A 561 16.48 18.92 -5.60
C ARG A 561 16.21 20.34 -5.09
N GLN A 562 17.26 21.01 -4.62
CA GLN A 562 17.20 22.46 -4.45
C GLN A 562 16.73 23.09 -5.76
N GLN A 563 15.72 23.96 -5.68
CA GLN A 563 15.31 24.76 -6.83
C GLN A 563 16.18 26.01 -6.88
N PRO A 564 16.49 26.55 -8.06
CA PRO A 564 17.19 27.83 -8.15
C PRO A 564 16.33 28.90 -7.45
N GLU A 565 16.96 29.72 -6.61
CA GLU A 565 16.27 30.86 -6.00
C GLU A 565 15.87 31.85 -7.11
N THR A 566 14.58 31.87 -7.47
CA THR A 566 14.01 32.96 -8.25
C THR A 566 14.17 34.24 -7.43
N GLN A 567 14.89 35.24 -7.95
CA GLN A 567 15.15 36.52 -7.28
C GLN A 567 13.91 37.46 -7.28
N PHE A 568 12.73 36.85 -7.12
CA PHE A 568 11.40 37.44 -7.06
C PHE A 568 10.61 36.63 -6.01
N LEU A 569 10.08 37.20 -4.92
CA LEU A 569 9.99 38.60 -4.50
C LEU A 569 10.03 38.69 -2.95
N ASN A 570 10.35 39.88 -2.43
CA ASN A 570 9.89 40.35 -1.10
C ASN A 570 8.51 41.00 -1.24
#